data_AF-A0A956D547-F1
#
_entry.id   AF-A0A956D547-F1
#
_cell.length_a   1.000
_cell.length_b   1.000
_cell.length_c   1.000
_cell.angle_alpha   90.00
_cell.angle_beta   90.00
_cell.angle_gamma   90.00
#
_symmetry.space_group_name_H-M   'P 1'
#
loop_
_entity.id
_entity.type
_entity.pdbx_description
1 polymer ?
#
loop_
_entity_poly.entity_id
_entity_poly.type
_entity_poly.pdbx_seq_one_letter_code
_entity_poly.pdbx_strand_id
1 'polypeptide(L)'
;MRRKPSLPQNDSSPERAEALSKARDDYQFDFSYQEIVSAHSVPLREKTDPRYWAALAKVTLELEGNLLASRSLAENVEAAGSAVVDKLAGALAKLAPDELAKKLRPEPHLDPSQLDRSPESYEKMYAKIAPPSIVPHWVRDDVFAWQTLAGANPIMLRRLAAPDARLGLTEAVFARAMPGDRLDAAMAEGRLYYADYAMLDGLRPGSYEGLQKTLFAPIAVYVRTPKGKLAPVAIQCGQTPDSGIYTPADGMSWSMARTVVSSADGNVQGIVSHFAWCHEVMESVILSTHRTLAPWHPLHVLLAPHFDNTLITNDIAMTSLVGPGGNMERLQGPVLEDSLTLAKRAIADFRLAECAPTEAFAARGVDDVEALPDYPFRDDGLLTWPHLRTWVRDYLRLYYPDDAAVQGDSELAAWVDELGSKDGGRLNGLSRLQTFDALAELVARILYRCTVYHASFNYTS
;
A
#
# COMPACT_ATOMS: atom_id res chain seq x y z
N MET A 1 33.69 11.46 16.76
CA MET A 1 33.95 10.04 16.39
C MET A 1 32.60 9.33 16.32
N ARG A 2 32.27 8.61 15.24
CA ARG A 2 31.07 7.76 15.24
C ARG A 2 31.31 6.58 16.19
N ARG A 3 30.42 6.36 17.15
CA ARG A 3 30.44 5.19 18.07
C ARG A 3 30.39 3.92 17.23
N LYS A 4 31.14 2.88 17.62
CA LYS A 4 31.02 1.56 16.99
C LYS A 4 29.71 0.90 17.44
N PRO A 5 28.98 0.20 16.55
CA PRO A 5 27.77 -0.48 16.96
C PRO A 5 28.05 -1.62 17.96
N SER A 6 27.18 -1.79 18.95
CA SER A 6 27.34 -2.77 20.03
C SER A 6 25.99 -3.21 20.62
N LEU A 7 25.92 -4.45 21.10
CA LEU A 7 24.78 -4.97 21.87
C LEU A 7 24.82 -4.44 23.32
N PRO A 8 23.67 -4.24 24.00
CA PRO A 8 23.63 -3.66 25.34
C PRO A 8 24.41 -4.49 26.38
N GLN A 9 24.37 -5.82 26.29
CA GLN A 9 25.12 -6.71 27.19
C GLN A 9 26.66 -6.60 27.03
N ASN A 10 27.12 -5.99 25.94
CA ASN A 10 28.54 -5.77 25.64
C ASN A 10 28.95 -4.29 25.80
N ASP A 11 28.06 -3.42 26.29
CA ASP A 11 28.25 -1.97 26.42
C ASP A 11 27.74 -1.49 27.78
N SER A 12 28.65 -1.29 28.74
CA SER A 12 28.32 -0.81 30.08
C SER A 12 28.13 0.71 30.17
N SER A 13 28.01 1.42 29.05
CA SER A 13 27.94 2.88 29.04
C SER A 13 26.56 3.41 29.49
N PRO A 14 26.50 4.34 30.45
CA PRO A 14 25.24 4.97 30.87
C PRO A 14 24.59 5.83 29.76
N GLU A 15 25.39 6.29 28.79
CA GLU A 15 24.92 7.09 27.64
C GLU A 15 23.82 6.40 26.84
N ARG A 16 23.77 5.06 26.90
CA ARG A 16 22.76 4.26 26.20
C ARG A 16 21.36 4.48 26.77
N ALA A 17 21.26 4.45 28.11
CA ALA A 17 20.02 4.74 28.81
C ALA A 17 19.59 6.21 28.63
N GLU A 18 20.55 7.14 28.66
CA GLU A 18 20.28 8.56 28.41
C GLU A 18 19.76 8.80 26.99
N ALA A 19 20.37 8.18 25.98
CA ALA A 19 19.93 8.29 24.58
C ALA A 19 18.52 7.73 24.37
N LEU A 20 18.20 6.58 24.97
CA LEU A 20 16.86 5.99 24.91
C LEU A 20 15.83 6.84 25.66
N SER A 21 16.18 7.41 26.81
CA SER A 21 15.29 8.33 27.54
C SER A 21 14.95 9.54 26.67
N LYS A 22 15.96 10.19 26.08
CA LYS A 22 15.73 11.32 25.17
C LYS A 22 14.90 10.90 23.95
N ALA A 23 15.16 9.74 23.38
CA ALA A 23 14.40 9.25 22.23
C ALA A 23 12.93 9.00 22.56
N ARG A 24 12.59 8.57 23.78
CA ARG A 24 11.19 8.42 24.22
C ARG A 24 10.48 9.77 24.39
N ASP A 25 11.21 10.83 24.72
CA ASP A 25 10.68 12.19 24.75
C ASP A 25 10.46 12.74 23.33
N ASP A 26 11.39 12.47 22.41
CA ASP A 26 11.33 12.96 21.03
C ASP A 26 10.33 12.18 20.16
N TYR A 27 10.19 10.86 20.37
CA TYR A 27 9.34 9.95 19.59
C TYR A 27 8.22 9.44 20.48
N GLN A 28 7.07 10.11 20.41
CA GLN A 28 5.89 9.77 21.19
C GLN A 28 4.81 9.19 20.27
N PHE A 29 4.16 8.13 20.74
CA PHE A 29 2.98 7.59 20.10
C PHE A 29 1.79 8.53 20.29
N ASP A 30 0.99 8.69 19.26
CA ASP A 30 -0.33 9.30 19.26
C ASP A 30 -1.33 8.32 18.64
N PHE A 31 -2.54 8.32 19.18
CA PHE A 31 -3.65 7.46 18.79
C PHE A 31 -4.93 8.28 18.54
N SER A 32 -4.81 9.62 18.48
CA SER A 32 -5.93 10.55 18.36
C SER A 32 -6.73 10.39 17.07
N TYR A 33 -6.11 9.85 16.01
CA TYR A 33 -6.75 9.56 14.74
C TYR A 33 -7.33 8.15 14.71
N GLN A 34 -8.52 7.97 15.29
CA GLN A 34 -9.28 6.71 15.26
C GLN A 34 -8.49 5.50 15.80
N GLU A 35 -7.61 5.73 16.78
CA GLU A 35 -6.78 4.70 17.40
C GLU A 35 -5.73 4.04 16.48
N ILE A 36 -5.45 4.65 15.33
CA ILE A 36 -4.34 4.30 14.44
C ILE A 36 -3.05 4.90 15.03
N VAL A 37 -1.94 4.17 14.93
CA VAL A 37 -0.63 4.55 15.45
C VAL A 37 -0.06 5.70 14.61
N SER A 38 0.27 6.83 15.22
CA SER A 38 1.01 7.92 14.55
C SER A 38 2.06 8.53 15.47
N ALA A 39 3.04 9.23 14.92
CA ALA A 39 3.92 10.09 15.69
C ALA A 39 3.13 11.31 16.22
N HIS A 40 3.21 11.59 17.52
CA HIS A 40 2.61 12.81 18.11
C HIS A 40 3.19 14.09 17.50
N SER A 41 4.48 14.07 17.21
CA SER A 41 5.15 15.10 16.44
C SER A 41 6.35 14.50 15.73
N VAL A 42 6.65 15.00 14.53
CA VAL A 42 7.84 14.58 13.79
C VAL A 42 9.05 15.40 14.24
N PRO A 43 10.12 14.78 14.78
CA PRO A 43 11.32 15.49 15.20
C PRO A 43 11.98 16.25 14.05
N LEU A 44 12.61 17.40 14.34
CA LEU A 44 13.24 18.23 13.30
C LEU A 44 14.24 17.48 12.42
N ARG A 45 14.99 16.53 12.98
CA ARG A 45 15.98 15.73 12.24
C ARG A 45 15.36 14.86 11.13
N GLU A 46 14.07 14.53 11.26
CA GLU A 46 13.31 13.78 10.25
C GLU A 46 12.78 14.68 9.12
N LYS A 47 12.92 16.00 9.24
CA LYS A 47 12.41 16.99 8.28
C LYS A 47 13.50 17.65 7.43
N THR A 48 14.76 17.26 7.62
CA THR A 48 15.90 18.04 7.12
C THR A 48 16.49 17.58 5.79
N ASP A 49 15.97 16.55 5.10
CA ASP A 49 16.54 16.14 3.80
C ASP A 49 16.21 17.18 2.70
N PRO A 50 17.18 17.99 2.24
CA PRO A 50 16.92 19.02 1.24
C PRO A 50 16.58 18.42 -0.13
N ARG A 51 17.02 17.18 -0.42
CA ARG A 51 16.75 16.50 -1.69
C ARG A 51 15.29 16.10 -1.79
N TYR A 52 14.72 15.62 -0.67
CA TYR A 52 13.30 15.30 -0.57
C TYR A 52 12.44 16.53 -0.89
N TRP A 53 12.71 17.65 -0.22
CA TRP A 53 11.95 18.89 -0.44
C TRP A 53 12.13 19.47 -1.85
N ALA A 54 13.33 19.39 -2.41
CA ALA A 54 13.58 19.83 -3.79
C ALA A 54 12.80 18.96 -4.81
N ALA A 55 12.77 17.64 -4.60
CA ALA A 55 12.00 16.73 -5.45
C ALA A 55 10.49 17.00 -5.35
N LEU A 56 9.96 17.16 -4.13
CA LEU A 56 8.56 17.49 -3.91
C LEU A 56 8.17 18.81 -4.57
N ALA A 57 8.99 19.86 -4.41
CA ALA A 57 8.75 21.15 -5.04
C ALA A 57 8.71 21.03 -6.57
N LYS A 58 9.63 20.27 -7.17
CA LYS A 58 9.65 20.01 -8.62
C LYS A 58 8.36 19.34 -9.10
N VAL A 59 7.92 18.27 -8.43
CA VAL A 59 6.70 17.53 -8.79
C VAL A 59 5.47 18.43 -8.67
N THR A 60 5.35 19.20 -7.58
CA THR A 60 4.24 20.15 -7.40
C THR A 60 4.17 21.17 -8.53
N LEU A 61 5.31 21.69 -8.99
CA LEU A 61 5.35 22.64 -10.11
C LEU A 61 4.93 22.01 -11.44
N GLU A 62 5.33 20.75 -11.69
CA GLU A 62 4.90 20.00 -12.87
C GLU A 62 3.38 19.77 -12.85
N LEU A 63 2.81 19.42 -11.70
CA LEU A 63 1.36 19.25 -11.52
C LEU A 63 0.58 20.55 -11.71
N GLU A 64 1.03 21.67 -11.13
CA GLU A 64 0.43 22.98 -11.34
C GLU A 64 0.50 23.40 -12.82
N GLY A 65 1.66 23.19 -13.45
CA GLY A 65 1.85 23.46 -14.88
C GLY A 65 0.92 22.65 -15.77
N ASN A 66 0.64 21.39 -15.40
CA ASN A 66 -0.31 20.52 -16.05
C ASN A 66 -1.77 20.96 -15.83
N LEU A 67 -2.14 21.28 -14.59
CA LEU A 67 -3.50 21.75 -14.23
C LEU A 67 -3.86 23.03 -14.99
N LEU A 68 -2.93 23.99 -15.08
CA LEU A 68 -3.13 25.20 -15.87
C LEU A 68 -3.35 24.87 -17.35
N ALA A 69 -2.61 23.90 -17.90
CA ALA A 69 -2.72 23.48 -19.30
C ALA A 69 -4.02 22.71 -19.60
N SER A 70 -4.49 21.89 -18.66
CA SER A 70 -5.75 21.18 -18.80
C SER A 70 -6.95 22.14 -18.71
N ARG A 71 -6.84 23.22 -17.92
CA ARG A 71 -7.83 24.31 -17.87
C ARG A 71 -7.77 25.20 -19.12
N SER A 72 -6.58 25.48 -19.65
CA SER A 72 -6.45 26.34 -20.85
C SER A 72 -7.03 25.73 -22.13
N LEU A 73 -7.22 24.40 -22.16
CA LEU A 73 -7.99 23.73 -23.22
C LEU A 73 -9.51 23.94 -23.08
N ALA A 74 -10.01 24.31 -21.89
CA ALA A 74 -11.40 24.67 -21.63
C ALA A 74 -11.64 26.20 -21.68
N GLU A 75 -10.63 27.01 -21.39
CA GLU A 75 -10.65 28.48 -21.51
C GLU A 75 -9.35 28.99 -22.14
N ASN A 76 -9.42 29.58 -23.34
CA ASN A 76 -8.26 30.12 -24.08
C ASN A 76 -7.44 31.11 -23.23
N VAL A 77 -6.37 30.64 -22.57
CA VAL A 77 -5.31 31.51 -22.03
C VAL A 77 -3.94 30.89 -22.32
N GLU A 78 -3.41 31.26 -23.47
CA GLU A 78 -2.03 30.99 -23.87
C GLU A 78 -1.11 32.11 -23.30
N ALA A 79 -0.86 32.15 -21.99
CA ALA A 79 0.14 33.05 -21.39
C ALA A 79 0.44 32.77 -19.91
N ALA A 80 1.18 31.70 -19.62
CA ALA A 80 1.95 31.63 -18.36
C ALA A 80 3.31 31.00 -18.66
N GLY A 81 4.26 31.83 -19.06
CA GLY A 81 5.62 31.41 -19.41
C GLY A 81 6.41 30.88 -18.20
N SER A 82 7.51 30.18 -18.51
CA SER A 82 8.44 29.55 -17.54
C SER A 82 8.88 30.46 -16.39
N ALA A 83 8.96 31.78 -16.61
CA ALA A 83 9.33 32.75 -15.58
C ALA A 83 8.33 32.86 -14.41
N VAL A 84 7.04 32.58 -14.63
CA VAL A 84 6.03 32.53 -13.55
C VAL A 84 6.19 31.25 -12.73
N VAL A 85 6.49 30.14 -13.40
CA VAL A 85 6.75 28.83 -12.80
C VAL A 85 8.02 28.88 -11.92
N ASP A 86 9.10 29.48 -12.41
CA ASP A 86 10.35 29.63 -11.65
C ASP A 86 10.19 30.55 -10.42
N LYS A 87 9.36 31.60 -10.54
CA LYS A 87 9.04 32.50 -9.42
C LYS A 87 8.15 31.82 -8.37
N LEU A 88 7.21 30.97 -8.79
CA LEU A 88 6.42 30.12 -7.91
C LEU A 88 7.28 29.06 -7.21
N ALA A 89 8.23 28.45 -7.93
CA ALA A 89 9.20 27.50 -7.38
C ALA A 89 10.01 28.09 -6.23
N GLY A 90 10.57 29.30 -6.45
CA GLY A 90 11.32 30.01 -5.43
C GLY A 90 10.49 30.50 -4.24
N ALA A 91 9.17 30.61 -4.40
CA ALA A 91 8.24 30.96 -3.33
C ALA A 91 7.78 29.71 -2.53
N LEU A 92 7.52 28.59 -3.21
CA LEU A 92 7.12 27.32 -2.58
C LEU A 92 8.27 26.69 -1.78
N ALA A 93 9.51 26.77 -2.26
CA ALA A 93 10.70 26.28 -1.56
C ALA A 93 11.00 27.01 -0.23
N LYS A 94 10.31 28.13 0.05
CA LYS A 94 10.44 28.93 1.28
C LYS A 94 9.29 28.73 2.25
N LEU A 95 8.29 27.94 1.89
CA LEU A 95 7.13 27.69 2.76
C LEU A 95 7.46 26.62 3.80
N ALA A 96 6.92 26.80 4.99
CA ALA A 96 6.88 25.75 5.99
C ALA A 96 5.96 24.59 5.53
N PRO A 97 6.17 23.36 6.01
CA PRO A 97 5.41 22.18 5.56
C PRO A 97 3.88 22.31 5.68
N ASP A 98 3.40 23.00 6.71
CA ASP A 98 1.97 23.28 6.94
C ASP A 98 1.39 24.29 5.92
N GLU A 99 2.18 25.26 5.48
CA GLU A 99 1.81 26.20 4.42
C GLU A 99 1.80 25.54 3.04
N LEU A 100 2.73 24.59 2.80
CA LEU A 100 2.72 23.77 1.59
C LEU A 100 1.48 22.87 1.54
N ALA A 101 1.13 22.22 2.65
CA ALA A 101 -0.07 21.39 2.77
C ALA A 101 -1.36 22.17 2.52
N LYS A 102 -1.45 23.43 2.98
CA LYS A 102 -2.58 24.32 2.68
C LYS A 102 -2.67 24.68 1.20
N LYS A 103 -1.54 24.90 0.52
CA LYS A 103 -1.52 25.21 -0.92
C LYS A 103 -1.85 24.02 -1.82
N LEU A 104 -1.67 22.80 -1.34
CA LEU A 104 -2.11 21.58 -2.02
C LEU A 104 -3.62 21.33 -1.87
N ARG A 105 -4.34 22.14 -1.07
CA ARG A 105 -5.81 22.10 -1.02
C ARG A 105 -6.38 22.86 -2.23
N PRO A 106 -7.23 22.22 -3.05
CA PRO A 106 -7.78 22.89 -4.22
C PRO A 106 -8.80 24.00 -3.87
N GLU A 107 -8.76 25.09 -4.64
CA GLU A 107 -9.76 26.17 -4.73
C GLU A 107 -10.94 25.79 -5.68
N PRO A 108 -12.07 26.54 -5.70
CA PRO A 108 -13.41 25.96 -5.64
C PRO A 108 -14.02 25.41 -6.94
N HIS A 109 -14.79 24.33 -6.71
CA HIS A 109 -16.02 23.81 -7.33
C HIS A 109 -16.35 24.13 -8.79
N LEU A 110 -16.26 23.09 -9.63
CA LEU A 110 -17.08 22.93 -10.83
C LEU A 110 -18.30 22.08 -10.45
N ASP A 111 -19.50 22.49 -10.87
CA ASP A 111 -20.70 21.66 -10.70
C ASP A 111 -20.46 20.31 -11.43
N PRO A 112 -20.43 19.18 -10.72
CA PRO A 112 -20.14 17.89 -11.34
C PRO A 112 -21.12 17.52 -12.46
N SER A 113 -22.34 18.09 -12.47
CA SER A 113 -23.34 17.87 -13.53
C SER A 113 -22.98 18.59 -14.85
N GLN A 114 -22.07 19.56 -14.79
CA GLN A 114 -21.58 20.34 -15.93
C GLN A 114 -20.25 19.79 -16.49
N LEU A 115 -19.66 18.78 -15.85
CA LEU A 115 -18.42 18.15 -16.30
C LEU A 115 -18.69 17.10 -17.39
N ASP A 116 -17.91 17.15 -18.46
CA ASP A 116 -17.80 16.06 -19.42
C ASP A 116 -17.19 14.84 -18.73
N ARG A 117 -17.94 13.73 -18.64
CA ARG A 117 -17.53 12.46 -18.01
C ARG A 117 -17.24 11.37 -19.04
N SER A 118 -17.00 11.75 -20.28
CA SER A 118 -16.54 10.82 -21.32
C SER A 118 -15.13 10.31 -21.02
N PRO A 119 -14.76 9.09 -21.43
CA PRO A 119 -13.38 8.62 -21.33
C PRO A 119 -12.36 9.61 -21.92
N GLU A 120 -12.71 10.25 -23.03
CA GLU A 120 -11.89 11.26 -23.72
C GLU A 120 -11.64 12.50 -22.87
N SER A 121 -12.54 12.85 -21.94
CA SER A 121 -12.34 13.99 -21.03
C SER A 121 -11.27 13.68 -19.97
N TYR A 122 -11.19 12.44 -19.51
CA TYR A 122 -10.16 12.00 -18.56
C TYR A 122 -8.76 11.96 -19.18
N GLU A 123 -8.65 11.65 -20.48
CA GLU A 123 -7.36 11.69 -21.20
C GLU A 123 -6.77 13.12 -21.23
N LYS A 124 -7.63 14.13 -21.33
CA LYS A 124 -7.23 15.56 -21.34
C LYS A 124 -6.64 16.02 -20.00
N MET A 125 -6.79 15.25 -18.92
CA MET A 125 -6.13 15.55 -17.64
C MET A 125 -4.61 15.44 -17.73
N TYR A 126 -4.07 14.71 -18.71
CA TYR A 126 -2.64 14.52 -18.95
C TYR A 126 -2.11 15.48 -20.02
N ALA A 127 -2.29 16.79 -19.81
CA ALA A 127 -1.97 17.83 -20.80
C ALA A 127 -0.46 18.04 -21.01
N LYS A 128 0.34 17.94 -19.94
CA LYS A 128 1.80 18.09 -19.95
C LYS A 128 2.54 16.91 -19.32
N ILE A 129 1.85 16.11 -18.53
CA ILE A 129 2.39 14.87 -17.98
C ILE A 129 2.05 13.71 -18.91
N ALA A 130 2.95 12.71 -19.01
CA ALA A 130 2.70 11.54 -19.84
C ALA A 130 1.48 10.76 -19.30
N PRO A 131 0.52 10.37 -20.16
CA PRO A 131 -0.58 9.52 -19.73
C PRO A 131 -0.03 8.13 -19.33
N PRO A 132 -0.60 7.50 -18.29
CA PRO A 132 -0.28 6.14 -17.92
C PRO A 132 -0.49 5.14 -19.07
N SER A 133 0.32 4.07 -19.08
CA SER A 133 0.28 3.01 -20.08
C SER A 133 -1.10 2.34 -20.22
N ILE A 134 -1.91 2.37 -19.16
CA ILE A 134 -3.26 1.80 -19.10
C ILE A 134 -4.32 2.60 -19.88
N VAL A 135 -4.10 3.90 -20.11
CA VAL A 135 -5.09 4.80 -20.74
C VAL A 135 -5.60 4.28 -22.09
N PRO A 136 -4.77 3.83 -23.05
CA PRO A 136 -5.29 3.27 -24.30
C PRO A 136 -5.78 1.81 -24.19
N HIS A 137 -5.75 1.20 -23.01
CA HIS A 137 -5.83 -0.25 -22.84
C HIS A 137 -6.86 -0.73 -21.81
N TRP A 138 -7.40 0.17 -20.97
CA TRP A 138 -8.30 -0.16 -19.86
C TRP A 138 -9.56 -0.93 -20.27
N VAL A 139 -10.03 -0.75 -21.51
CA VAL A 139 -11.22 -1.44 -22.03
C VAL A 139 -10.98 -2.92 -22.34
N ARG A 140 -9.74 -3.41 -22.35
CA ARG A 140 -9.40 -4.77 -22.78
C ARG A 140 -9.41 -5.77 -21.64
N ASP A 141 -10.02 -6.95 -21.86
CA ASP A 141 -10.16 -8.00 -20.85
C ASP A 141 -8.83 -8.65 -20.44
N ASP A 142 -7.90 -8.80 -21.39
CA ASP A 142 -6.57 -9.31 -21.10
C ASP A 142 -5.78 -8.37 -20.19
N VAL A 143 -5.95 -7.05 -20.39
CA VAL A 143 -5.32 -6.03 -19.56
C VAL A 143 -5.98 -5.93 -18.18
N PHE A 144 -7.31 -6.04 -18.10
CA PHE A 144 -8.02 -6.12 -16.82
C PHE A 144 -7.55 -7.32 -15.98
N ALA A 145 -7.41 -8.51 -16.58
CA ALA A 145 -6.86 -9.67 -15.87
C ALA A 145 -5.38 -9.51 -15.52
N TRP A 146 -4.59 -8.88 -16.39
CA TRP A 146 -3.18 -8.60 -16.15
C TRP A 146 -2.95 -7.72 -14.92
N GLN A 147 -3.81 -6.73 -14.69
CA GLN A 147 -3.70 -5.85 -13.52
C GLN A 147 -3.82 -6.59 -12.18
N THR A 148 -4.51 -7.73 -12.14
CA THR A 148 -4.59 -8.56 -10.93
C THR A 148 -3.26 -9.26 -10.59
N LEU A 149 -2.35 -9.36 -11.57
CA LEU A 149 -1.03 -9.98 -11.44
C LEU A 149 0.10 -8.96 -11.32
N ALA A 150 -0.04 -7.80 -11.97
CA ALA A 150 1.04 -6.82 -12.12
C ALA A 150 0.57 -5.35 -12.06
N GLY A 151 -0.67 -5.11 -11.65
CA GLY A 151 -1.24 -3.76 -11.49
C GLY A 151 -0.95 -3.16 -10.13
N ALA A 152 -1.80 -2.21 -9.71
CA ALA A 152 -1.61 -1.43 -8.49
C ALA A 152 -1.81 -2.23 -7.19
N ASN A 153 -2.54 -3.35 -7.27
CA ASN A 153 -2.85 -4.20 -6.13
C ASN A 153 -2.68 -5.69 -6.46
N PRO A 154 -1.44 -6.15 -6.73
CA PRO A 154 -1.18 -7.48 -7.25
C PRO A 154 -1.26 -8.56 -6.16
N ILE A 155 -2.08 -8.39 -5.12
CA ILE A 155 -2.18 -9.31 -3.97
C ILE A 155 -3.58 -9.87 -3.73
N MET A 156 -4.56 -9.45 -4.51
CA MET A 156 -5.95 -9.90 -4.33
C MET A 156 -6.21 -11.30 -4.88
N LEU A 157 -5.42 -11.76 -5.86
CA LEU A 157 -5.61 -13.06 -6.50
C LEU A 157 -5.37 -14.21 -5.51
N ARG A 158 -6.31 -15.15 -5.49
CA ARG A 158 -6.26 -16.41 -4.74
C ARG A 158 -6.68 -17.56 -5.65
N ARG A 159 -6.12 -18.75 -5.44
CA ARG A 159 -6.59 -19.96 -6.12
C ARG A 159 -7.93 -20.41 -5.57
N LEU A 160 -8.89 -20.68 -6.46
CA LEU A 160 -10.16 -21.29 -6.11
C LEU A 160 -9.97 -22.80 -6.03
N ALA A 161 -9.69 -23.32 -4.84
CA ALA A 161 -9.39 -24.74 -4.63
C ALA A 161 -10.65 -25.63 -4.49
N ALA A 162 -11.79 -25.03 -4.17
CA ALA A 162 -13.07 -25.69 -4.01
C ALA A 162 -14.21 -24.74 -4.38
N PRO A 163 -15.43 -25.24 -4.67
CA PRO A 163 -16.60 -24.40 -4.85
C PRO A 163 -16.86 -23.51 -3.63
N ASP A 164 -17.15 -22.23 -3.87
CA ASP A 164 -17.56 -21.26 -2.85
C ASP A 164 -19.07 -21.01 -2.98
N ALA A 165 -19.82 -21.27 -1.90
CA ALA A 165 -21.28 -21.10 -1.89
C ALA A 165 -21.74 -19.65 -2.08
N ARG A 166 -20.85 -18.67 -1.86
CA ARG A 166 -21.10 -17.25 -2.15
C ARG A 166 -21.12 -16.95 -3.65
N LEU A 167 -20.51 -17.79 -4.48
CA LEU A 167 -20.35 -17.57 -5.91
C LEU A 167 -21.47 -18.24 -6.72
N GLY A 168 -22.19 -17.44 -7.50
CA GLY A 168 -23.12 -17.92 -8.54
C GLY A 168 -22.44 -18.52 -9.78
N LEU A 169 -21.22 -19.06 -9.64
CA LEU A 169 -20.45 -19.63 -10.74
C LEU A 169 -20.97 -21.03 -11.07
N THR A 170 -21.67 -21.15 -12.20
CA THR A 170 -22.21 -22.41 -12.72
C THR A 170 -21.49 -22.82 -14.00
N GLU A 171 -21.65 -24.08 -14.42
CA GLU A 171 -21.16 -24.57 -15.71
C GLU A 171 -21.66 -23.70 -16.88
N ALA A 172 -22.93 -23.28 -16.82
CA ALA A 172 -23.53 -22.41 -17.84
C ALA A 172 -22.87 -21.02 -17.87
N VAL A 173 -22.58 -20.42 -16.71
CA VAL A 173 -21.87 -19.14 -16.62
C VAL A 173 -20.45 -19.28 -17.17
N PHE A 174 -19.74 -20.35 -16.77
CA PHE A 174 -18.37 -20.60 -17.21
C PHE A 174 -18.30 -20.82 -18.72
N ALA A 175 -19.16 -21.68 -19.29
CA ALA A 175 -19.17 -21.99 -20.72
C ALA A 175 -19.53 -20.77 -21.60
N ARG A 176 -20.29 -19.80 -21.08
CA ARG A 176 -20.52 -18.51 -21.77
C ARG A 176 -19.25 -17.68 -21.90
N ALA A 177 -18.39 -17.69 -20.87
CA ALA A 177 -17.14 -16.95 -20.85
C ALA A 177 -15.99 -17.69 -21.56
N MET A 178 -15.97 -19.03 -21.45
CA MET A 178 -14.92 -19.91 -21.94
C MET A 178 -15.49 -21.02 -22.84
N PRO A 179 -15.97 -20.70 -24.05
CA PRO A 179 -16.49 -21.71 -24.97
C PRO A 179 -15.44 -22.78 -25.29
N GLY A 180 -15.80 -24.06 -25.10
CA GLY A 180 -14.92 -25.20 -25.36
C GLY A 180 -14.09 -25.66 -24.15
N ASP A 181 -14.29 -25.05 -22.99
CA ASP A 181 -13.75 -25.52 -21.71
C ASP A 181 -14.90 -25.89 -20.75
N ARG A 182 -14.59 -26.53 -19.63
CA ARG A 182 -15.57 -26.92 -18.60
C ARG A 182 -15.15 -26.46 -17.21
N LEU A 183 -16.12 -26.04 -16.40
CA LEU A 183 -15.86 -25.54 -15.05
C LEU A 183 -15.25 -26.63 -14.16
N ASP A 184 -15.80 -27.85 -14.22
CA ASP A 184 -15.32 -28.97 -13.43
C ASP A 184 -13.90 -29.41 -13.79
N ALA A 185 -13.58 -29.43 -15.09
CA ALA A 185 -12.23 -29.68 -15.59
C ALA A 185 -11.25 -28.57 -15.14
N ALA A 186 -11.63 -27.30 -15.29
CA ALA A 186 -10.81 -26.18 -14.85
C ALA A 186 -10.54 -26.19 -13.35
N MET A 187 -11.53 -26.58 -12.53
CA MET A 187 -11.37 -26.76 -11.09
C MET A 187 -10.40 -27.93 -10.77
N ALA A 188 -10.62 -29.10 -11.38
CA ALA A 188 -9.79 -30.28 -11.16
C ALA A 188 -8.32 -30.06 -11.57
N GLU A 189 -8.09 -29.29 -12.63
CA GLU A 189 -6.77 -28.90 -13.13
C GLU A 189 -6.15 -27.72 -12.38
N GLY A 190 -6.84 -27.17 -11.38
CA GLY A 190 -6.35 -26.07 -10.56
C GLY A 190 -6.19 -24.74 -11.32
N ARG A 191 -7.03 -24.50 -12.33
CA ARG A 191 -6.94 -23.32 -13.21
C ARG A 191 -7.73 -22.11 -12.74
N LEU A 192 -8.60 -22.28 -11.76
CA LEU A 192 -9.51 -21.22 -11.33
C LEU A 192 -8.90 -20.38 -10.22
N TYR A 193 -9.06 -19.06 -10.35
CA TYR A 193 -8.61 -18.07 -9.40
C TYR A 193 -9.70 -17.04 -9.18
N TYR A 194 -9.63 -16.32 -8.07
CA TYR A 194 -10.57 -15.25 -7.76
C TYR A 194 -9.93 -14.13 -6.96
N ALA A 195 -10.48 -12.92 -7.10
CA ALA A 195 -10.20 -11.76 -6.26
C ALA A 195 -11.48 -11.39 -5.51
N ASP A 196 -11.41 -11.38 -4.18
CA ASP A 196 -12.55 -11.19 -3.28
C ASP A 196 -12.39 -9.89 -2.47
N TYR A 197 -13.35 -8.98 -2.62
CA TYR A 197 -13.37 -7.68 -1.98
C TYR A 197 -14.34 -7.61 -0.79
N ALA A 198 -14.62 -8.75 -0.15
CA ALA A 198 -15.50 -8.86 1.03
C ALA A 198 -15.24 -7.86 2.15
N MET A 199 -14.00 -7.36 2.29
CA MET A 199 -13.66 -6.36 3.31
C MET A 199 -14.36 -5.01 3.14
N LEU A 200 -14.93 -4.75 1.95
CA LEU A 200 -15.74 -3.57 1.66
C LEU A 200 -17.23 -3.79 1.95
N ASP A 201 -17.64 -5.03 2.23
CA ASP A 201 -19.05 -5.37 2.43
C ASP A 201 -19.61 -4.71 3.69
N GLY A 202 -20.80 -4.14 3.58
CA GLY A 202 -21.46 -3.41 4.65
C GLY A 202 -20.88 -2.03 5.00
N LEU A 203 -19.83 -1.55 4.32
CA LEU A 203 -19.34 -0.18 4.52
C LEU A 203 -20.29 0.84 3.88
N ARG A 204 -20.48 1.98 4.54
CA ARG A 204 -21.38 3.04 4.09
C ARG A 204 -20.75 3.83 2.95
N PRO A 205 -21.40 3.95 1.78
CA PRO A 205 -20.89 4.78 0.70
C PRO A 205 -20.88 6.25 1.12
N GLY A 206 -19.78 6.95 0.84
CA GLY A 206 -19.60 8.36 1.15
C GLY A 206 -20.31 9.29 0.17
N SER A 207 -20.15 10.59 0.39
CA SER A 207 -20.59 11.62 -0.54
C SER A 207 -19.47 12.63 -0.77
N TYR A 208 -19.41 13.22 -1.96
CA TYR A 208 -18.50 14.31 -2.24
C TYR A 208 -19.20 15.34 -3.13
N GLU A 209 -19.08 16.63 -2.77
CA GLU A 209 -19.70 17.75 -3.49
C GLU A 209 -21.20 17.55 -3.75
N GLY A 210 -21.94 17.05 -2.75
CA GLY A 210 -23.38 16.83 -2.84
C GLY A 210 -23.78 15.60 -3.67
N LEU A 211 -22.84 14.85 -4.22
CA LEU A 211 -23.08 13.61 -4.95
C LEU A 211 -22.83 12.38 -4.08
N GLN A 212 -23.77 11.44 -4.15
CA GLN A 212 -23.65 10.14 -3.51
C GLN A 212 -22.66 9.26 -4.28
N LYS A 213 -21.68 8.69 -3.57
CA LYS A 213 -20.78 7.67 -4.11
C LYS A 213 -21.45 6.31 -4.07
N THR A 214 -20.96 5.39 -4.90
CA THR A 214 -21.37 3.98 -4.88
C THR A 214 -20.19 3.12 -4.43
N LEU A 215 -20.48 2.07 -3.66
CA LEU A 215 -19.49 1.11 -3.19
C LEU A 215 -20.03 -0.31 -3.41
N PHE A 216 -19.15 -1.22 -3.79
CA PHE A 216 -19.45 -2.63 -3.99
C PHE A 216 -18.37 -3.49 -3.32
N ALA A 217 -18.73 -4.71 -2.96
CA ALA A 217 -17.82 -5.75 -2.49
C ALA A 217 -17.85 -6.94 -3.47
N PRO A 218 -17.34 -6.79 -4.70
CA PRO A 218 -17.47 -7.80 -5.74
C PRO A 218 -16.57 -9.02 -5.49
N ILE A 219 -16.84 -10.09 -6.24
CA ILE A 219 -15.91 -11.20 -6.43
C ILE A 219 -15.67 -11.38 -7.94
N ALA A 220 -14.40 -11.26 -8.36
CA ALA A 220 -13.98 -11.46 -9.74
C ALA A 220 -13.33 -12.83 -9.91
N VAL A 221 -13.79 -13.61 -10.88
CA VAL A 221 -13.31 -14.97 -11.17
C VAL A 221 -12.49 -14.96 -12.45
N TYR A 222 -11.37 -15.67 -12.41
CA TYR A 222 -10.43 -15.81 -13.51
C TYR A 222 -10.08 -17.27 -13.74
N VAL A 223 -9.61 -17.57 -14.96
CA VAL A 223 -9.09 -18.88 -15.32
C VAL A 223 -7.74 -18.74 -15.99
N ARG A 224 -6.78 -19.60 -15.62
CA ARG A 224 -5.58 -19.81 -16.43
C ARG A 224 -6.00 -20.60 -17.67
N THR A 225 -5.83 -19.99 -18.84
CA THR A 225 -6.09 -20.66 -20.12
C THR A 225 -5.03 -21.75 -20.39
N PRO A 226 -5.28 -22.72 -21.29
CA PRO A 226 -4.26 -23.69 -21.71
C PRO A 226 -2.99 -23.06 -22.31
N LYS A 227 -3.06 -21.80 -22.74
CA LYS A 227 -1.92 -21.01 -23.23
C LYS A 227 -1.12 -20.33 -22.11
N GLY A 228 -1.46 -20.57 -20.84
CA GLY A 228 -0.79 -20.02 -19.67
C GLY A 228 -1.29 -18.63 -19.23
N LYS A 229 -2.01 -17.89 -20.08
CA LYS A 229 -2.53 -16.55 -19.76
C LYS A 229 -3.74 -16.61 -18.84
N LEU A 230 -3.82 -15.67 -17.89
CA LEU A 230 -5.01 -15.44 -17.07
C LEU A 230 -6.08 -14.70 -17.89
N ALA A 231 -7.32 -15.17 -17.83
CA ALA A 231 -8.46 -14.55 -18.50
C ALA A 231 -9.63 -14.37 -17.52
N PRO A 232 -10.39 -13.26 -17.60
CA PRO A 232 -11.55 -13.06 -16.73
C PRO A 232 -12.70 -13.97 -17.19
N VAL A 233 -13.39 -14.58 -16.21
CA VAL A 233 -14.52 -15.49 -16.44
C VAL A 233 -15.83 -14.80 -16.10
N ALA A 234 -15.93 -14.29 -14.87
CA ALA A 234 -17.16 -13.69 -14.39
C ALA A 234 -16.87 -12.69 -13.25
N ILE A 235 -17.77 -11.74 -13.07
CA ILE A 235 -17.77 -10.81 -11.94
C ILE A 235 -19.13 -10.87 -11.29
N GLN A 236 -19.16 -11.17 -10.00
CA GLN A 236 -20.33 -11.02 -9.16
C GLN A 236 -20.21 -9.69 -8.41
N CYS A 237 -21.20 -8.80 -8.52
CA CYS A 237 -21.10 -7.43 -7.99
C CYS A 237 -21.32 -7.31 -6.46
N GLY A 238 -21.39 -8.44 -5.75
CA GLY A 238 -21.54 -8.51 -4.30
C GLY A 238 -21.19 -9.89 -3.75
N GLN A 239 -21.38 -10.07 -2.44
CA GLN A 239 -20.91 -11.24 -1.69
C GLN A 239 -21.87 -12.44 -1.70
N THR A 240 -23.02 -12.30 -2.37
CA THR A 240 -24.05 -13.34 -2.44
C THR A 240 -24.50 -13.61 -3.89
N PRO A 241 -24.95 -14.83 -4.23
CA PRO A 241 -25.31 -15.20 -5.61
C PRO A 241 -26.41 -14.35 -6.27
N ASP A 242 -27.26 -13.69 -5.48
CA ASP A 242 -28.32 -12.79 -5.94
C ASP A 242 -27.81 -11.39 -6.33
N SER A 243 -26.53 -11.08 -6.10
CA SER A 243 -25.89 -9.80 -6.44
C SER A 243 -25.64 -9.60 -7.95
N GLY A 244 -26.09 -10.54 -8.79
CA GLY A 244 -25.88 -10.54 -10.24
C GLY A 244 -24.46 -10.98 -10.63
N ILE A 245 -24.37 -11.84 -11.65
CA ILE A 245 -23.10 -12.35 -12.20
C ILE A 245 -23.01 -12.03 -13.69
N TYR A 246 -21.91 -11.40 -14.09
CA TYR A 246 -21.69 -10.91 -15.45
C TYR A 246 -20.43 -11.55 -16.03
N THR A 247 -20.47 -11.86 -17.32
CA THR A 247 -19.41 -12.49 -18.11
C THR A 247 -18.97 -11.56 -19.23
N PRO A 248 -17.81 -11.78 -19.87
CA PRO A 248 -17.38 -11.03 -21.06
C PRO A 248 -18.43 -10.96 -22.18
N ALA A 249 -19.36 -11.91 -22.24
CA ALA A 249 -20.45 -11.94 -23.22
C ALA A 249 -21.58 -10.92 -22.95
N ASP A 250 -21.59 -10.24 -21.80
CA ASP A 250 -22.69 -9.35 -21.36
C ASP A 250 -22.50 -7.87 -21.79
N GLY A 251 -21.59 -7.59 -22.73
CA GLY A 251 -21.46 -6.29 -23.39
C GLY A 251 -21.25 -5.12 -22.41
N MET A 252 -22.16 -4.14 -22.40
CA MET A 252 -22.03 -2.97 -21.51
C MET A 252 -22.07 -3.35 -20.02
N SER A 253 -22.90 -4.33 -19.64
CA SER A 253 -22.97 -4.80 -18.26
C SER A 253 -21.64 -5.40 -17.79
N TRP A 254 -20.91 -6.06 -18.68
CA TRP A 254 -19.55 -6.54 -18.40
C TRP A 254 -18.56 -5.39 -18.14
N SER A 255 -18.58 -4.35 -18.98
CA SER A 255 -17.75 -3.17 -18.77
C SER A 255 -18.06 -2.47 -17.44
N MET A 256 -19.33 -2.36 -17.07
CA MET A 256 -19.74 -1.82 -15.76
C MET A 256 -19.25 -2.72 -14.61
N ALA A 257 -19.35 -4.04 -14.73
CA ALA A 257 -18.87 -4.98 -13.72
C ALA A 257 -17.34 -4.91 -13.54
N ARG A 258 -16.56 -4.72 -14.62
CA ARG A 258 -15.11 -4.46 -14.51
C ARG A 258 -14.82 -3.15 -13.77
N THR A 259 -15.56 -2.08 -14.06
CA THR A 259 -15.44 -0.81 -13.32
C THR A 259 -15.76 -0.99 -11.83
N VAL A 260 -16.74 -1.82 -11.49
CA VAL A 260 -17.07 -2.19 -10.10
C VAL A 260 -15.85 -2.84 -9.42
N VAL A 261 -15.18 -3.78 -10.08
CA VAL A 261 -13.96 -4.42 -9.55
C VAL A 261 -12.80 -3.42 -9.47
N SER A 262 -12.53 -2.62 -10.50
CA SER A 262 -11.46 -1.61 -10.46
C SER A 262 -11.68 -0.58 -9.35
N SER A 263 -12.93 -0.19 -9.09
CA SER A 263 -13.28 0.71 -7.99
C SER A 263 -13.05 0.05 -6.63
N ALA A 264 -13.51 -1.19 -6.44
CA ALA A 264 -13.26 -1.95 -5.21
C ALA A 264 -11.75 -2.17 -4.97
N ASP A 265 -11.00 -2.48 -6.03
CA ASP A 265 -9.56 -2.67 -5.97
C ASP A 265 -8.83 -1.39 -5.58
N GLY A 266 -9.21 -0.23 -6.14
CA GLY A 266 -8.65 1.06 -5.73
C GLY A 266 -8.91 1.40 -4.25
N ASN A 267 -10.07 1.02 -3.71
CA ASN A 267 -10.37 1.19 -2.30
C ASN A 267 -9.48 0.32 -1.41
N VAL A 268 -9.38 -0.98 -1.72
CA VAL A 268 -8.53 -1.90 -0.96
C VAL A 268 -7.06 -1.54 -1.10
N GLN A 269 -6.60 -1.22 -2.30
CA GLN A 269 -5.23 -0.78 -2.56
C GLN A 269 -4.87 0.45 -1.73
N GLY A 270 -5.70 1.49 -1.80
CA GLY A 270 -5.42 2.76 -1.14
C GLY A 270 -5.50 2.67 0.38
N ILE A 271 -6.55 2.05 0.92
CA ILE A 271 -6.81 1.99 2.36
C ILE A 271 -6.00 0.89 3.05
N VAL A 272 -5.93 -0.29 2.42
CA VAL A 272 -5.38 -1.49 3.06
C VAL A 272 -3.98 -1.80 2.58
N SER A 273 -3.81 -2.14 1.31
CA SER A 273 -2.54 -2.66 0.80
C SER A 273 -1.40 -1.65 0.88
N HIS A 274 -1.71 -0.35 0.70
CA HIS A 274 -0.76 0.74 0.72
C HIS A 274 -0.75 1.49 2.05
N PHE A 275 -1.83 2.18 2.43
CA PHE A 275 -1.85 2.98 3.66
C PHE A 275 -1.63 2.12 4.91
N ALA A 276 -2.53 1.19 5.21
CA ALA A 276 -2.44 0.37 6.42
C ALA A 276 -1.20 -0.54 6.46
N TRP A 277 -0.97 -1.34 5.41
CA TRP A 277 0.07 -2.37 5.45
C TRP A 277 1.48 -1.89 5.09
N CYS A 278 1.64 -0.72 4.45
CA CYS A 278 2.96 -0.11 4.28
C CYS A 278 3.20 0.97 5.33
N HIS A 279 2.46 2.08 5.25
CA HIS A 279 2.77 3.29 6.02
C HIS A 279 2.57 3.08 7.52
N GLU A 280 1.40 2.58 7.95
CA GLU A 280 1.06 2.48 9.37
C GLU A 280 1.79 1.34 10.10
N VAL A 281 2.01 0.21 9.43
CA VAL A 281 2.89 -0.85 9.95
C VAL A 281 4.31 -0.33 10.15
N MET A 282 4.84 0.44 9.19
CA MET A 282 6.19 1.00 9.31
C MET A 282 6.29 2.13 10.33
N GLU A 283 5.26 2.96 10.50
CA GLU A 283 5.19 3.97 11.58
C GLU A 283 5.42 3.32 12.95
N SER A 284 4.73 2.21 13.20
CA SER A 284 4.87 1.40 14.42
C SER A 284 6.30 0.88 14.60
N VAL A 285 6.90 0.36 13.52
CA VAL A 285 8.27 -0.15 13.54
C VAL A 285 9.30 0.96 13.81
N ILE A 286 9.11 2.14 13.20
CA ILE A 286 10.03 3.27 13.31
C ILE A 286 10.00 3.85 14.72
N LEU A 287 8.80 4.13 15.24
CA LEU A 287 8.62 4.66 16.58
C LEU A 287 9.23 3.70 17.62
N SER A 288 8.89 2.40 17.55
CA SER A 288 9.47 1.43 18.46
C SER A 288 10.99 1.35 18.34
N THR A 289 11.54 1.38 17.12
CA THR A 289 12.99 1.33 16.90
C THR A 289 13.71 2.49 17.58
N HIS A 290 13.25 3.73 17.38
CA HIS A 290 13.90 4.90 18.00
C HIS A 290 13.81 4.87 19.53
N ARG A 291 12.70 4.36 20.09
CA ARG A 291 12.40 4.42 21.52
C ARG A 291 13.04 3.30 22.35
N THR A 292 13.44 2.20 21.73
CA THR A 292 13.93 0.99 22.44
C THR A 292 15.30 0.51 22.00
N LEU A 293 15.75 0.85 20.79
CA LEU A 293 17.08 0.50 20.29
C LEU A 293 17.96 1.76 20.29
N ALA A 294 19.07 1.74 21.03
CA ALA A 294 19.97 2.89 21.08
C ALA A 294 20.50 3.25 19.67
N PRO A 295 20.90 4.50 19.38
CA PRO A 295 21.36 4.90 18.04
C PRO A 295 22.56 4.12 17.49
N TRP A 296 23.33 3.45 18.34
CA TRP A 296 24.43 2.55 17.98
C TRP A 296 24.12 1.06 18.27
N HIS A 297 22.86 0.73 18.55
CA HIS A 297 22.42 -0.67 18.49
C HIS A 297 22.54 -1.16 17.03
N PRO A 298 23.11 -2.34 16.75
CA PRO A 298 23.29 -2.85 15.39
C PRO A 298 22.00 -2.84 14.55
N LEU A 299 20.87 -3.25 15.15
CA LEU A 299 19.56 -3.16 14.48
C LEU A 299 19.14 -1.72 14.15
N HIS A 300 19.36 -0.75 15.06
CA HIS A 300 19.05 0.64 14.76
C HIS A 300 19.88 1.14 13.58
N VAL A 301 21.19 0.84 13.57
CA VAL A 301 22.09 1.23 12.48
C VAL A 301 21.70 0.59 11.15
N LEU A 302 21.26 -0.67 11.17
CA LEU A 302 20.76 -1.35 9.98
C LEU A 302 19.45 -0.75 9.47
N LEU A 303 18.49 -0.50 10.36
CA LEU A 303 17.13 -0.14 10.01
C LEU A 303 16.94 1.35 9.69
N ALA A 304 17.64 2.25 10.39
CA ALA A 304 17.44 3.70 10.28
C ALA A 304 17.49 4.24 8.84
N PRO A 305 18.43 3.82 7.96
CA PRO A 305 18.44 4.28 6.56
C PRO A 305 17.18 3.91 5.76
N HIS A 306 16.46 2.88 6.20
CA HIS A 306 15.21 2.43 5.56
C HIS A 306 13.96 3.13 6.11
N PHE A 307 14.14 4.01 7.11
CA PHE A 307 13.07 4.81 7.69
C PHE A 307 13.06 6.24 7.16
N ASP A 308 14.13 6.66 6.50
CA ASP A 308 14.33 8.01 5.97
C ASP A 308 13.06 8.54 5.28
N ASN A 309 12.61 9.71 5.74
CA ASN A 309 11.42 10.44 5.29
C ASN A 309 10.05 9.79 5.58
N THR A 310 9.96 8.61 6.18
CA THR A 310 8.68 7.94 6.43
C THR A 310 7.79 8.74 7.40
N LEU A 311 8.33 9.16 8.56
CA LEU A 311 7.55 9.89 9.57
C LEU A 311 7.02 11.22 9.04
N ILE A 312 7.81 11.97 8.27
CA ILE A 312 7.36 13.23 7.66
C ILE A 312 6.32 12.99 6.56
N THR A 313 6.47 11.92 5.76
CA THR A 313 5.45 11.54 4.78
C THR A 313 4.13 11.16 5.46
N ASN A 314 4.19 10.39 6.55
CA ASN A 314 3.00 9.99 7.31
C ASN A 314 2.32 11.20 7.97
N ASP A 315 3.08 12.13 8.56
CA ASP A 315 2.56 13.40 9.11
C ASP A 315 1.84 14.26 8.05
N ILE A 316 2.40 14.33 6.84
CA ILE A 316 1.73 14.99 5.71
C ILE A 316 0.43 14.24 5.33
N ALA A 317 0.45 12.91 5.34
CA ALA A 317 -0.74 12.10 5.06
C ALA A 317 -1.84 12.30 6.13
N MET A 318 -1.48 12.52 7.40
CA MET A 318 -2.46 12.79 8.46
C MET A 318 -3.37 13.98 8.16
N THR A 319 -2.85 15.00 7.47
CA THR A 319 -3.63 16.20 7.13
C THR A 319 -4.19 16.19 5.70
N SER A 320 -3.45 15.62 4.73
CA SER A 320 -3.82 15.64 3.31
C SER A 320 -4.64 14.42 2.87
N LEU A 321 -4.51 13.29 3.56
CA LEU A 321 -5.15 12.02 3.21
C LEU A 321 -6.29 11.68 4.16
N VAL A 322 -6.01 11.53 5.46
CA VAL A 322 -6.97 10.97 6.44
C VAL A 322 -7.71 12.01 7.30
N GLY A 323 -7.24 13.26 7.31
CA GLY A 323 -7.94 14.35 8.00
C GLY A 323 -9.25 14.74 7.29
N PRO A 324 -10.17 15.46 7.97
CA PRO A 324 -11.40 15.97 7.35
C PRO A 324 -11.11 16.80 6.09
N GLY A 325 -11.81 16.50 5.00
CA GLY A 325 -11.59 17.08 3.67
C GLY A 325 -10.37 16.52 2.93
N GLY A 326 -9.69 15.51 3.48
CA GLY A 326 -8.54 14.85 2.88
C GLY A 326 -8.91 13.89 1.74
N ASN A 327 -7.89 13.40 1.02
CA ASN A 327 -8.06 12.57 -0.16
C ASN A 327 -8.81 11.25 0.11
N MET A 328 -8.73 10.68 1.31
CA MET A 328 -9.47 9.46 1.65
C MET A 328 -10.98 9.73 1.63
N GLU A 329 -11.44 10.81 2.26
CA GLU A 329 -12.85 11.21 2.24
C GLU A 329 -13.32 11.59 0.84
N ARG A 330 -12.45 12.24 0.05
CA ARG A 330 -12.80 12.77 -1.28
C ARG A 330 -12.80 11.71 -2.36
N LEU A 331 -11.83 10.81 -2.39
CA LEU A 331 -11.58 9.89 -3.49
C LEU A 331 -12.05 8.46 -3.21
N GLN A 332 -12.02 7.99 -1.96
CA GLN A 332 -12.46 6.63 -1.64
C GLN A 332 -13.98 6.52 -1.62
N GLY A 333 -14.47 5.30 -1.83
CA GLY A 333 -15.88 4.96 -1.90
C GLY A 333 -16.62 5.11 -0.57
N PRO A 334 -16.12 4.56 0.55
CA PRO A 334 -16.77 4.67 1.85
C PRO A 334 -16.73 6.08 2.45
N VAL A 335 -17.56 6.33 3.47
CA VAL A 335 -17.35 7.45 4.38
C VAL A 335 -15.97 7.35 5.06
N LEU A 336 -15.39 8.49 5.46
CA LEU A 336 -14.06 8.53 6.07
C LEU A 336 -13.95 7.63 7.31
N GLU A 337 -14.97 7.66 8.19
CA GLU A 337 -15.02 6.83 9.40
C GLU A 337 -14.91 5.33 9.11
N ASP A 338 -15.61 4.85 8.08
CA ASP A 338 -15.60 3.44 7.70
C ASP A 338 -14.27 3.06 7.02
N SER A 339 -13.67 3.99 6.27
CA SER A 339 -12.33 3.80 5.68
C SER A 339 -11.26 3.67 6.76
N LEU A 340 -11.30 4.50 7.80
CA LEU A 340 -10.37 4.43 8.93
C LEU A 340 -10.62 3.18 9.78
N THR A 341 -11.88 2.79 9.97
CA THR A 341 -12.24 1.53 10.63
C THR A 341 -11.69 0.32 9.87
N LEU A 342 -11.78 0.32 8.54
CA LEU A 342 -11.20 -0.71 7.68
C LEU A 342 -9.67 -0.76 7.82
N ALA A 343 -8.99 0.39 7.73
CA ALA A 343 -7.54 0.47 7.91
C ALA A 343 -7.11 -0.07 9.28
N LYS A 344 -7.79 0.33 10.35
CA LYS A 344 -7.52 -0.14 11.71
C LYS A 344 -7.68 -1.66 11.85
N ARG A 345 -8.76 -2.24 11.29
CA ARG A 345 -8.95 -3.70 11.28
C ARG A 345 -7.82 -4.38 10.51
N ALA A 346 -7.46 -3.85 9.34
CA ALA A 346 -6.37 -4.40 8.55
C ALA A 346 -5.01 -4.37 9.26
N ILE A 347 -4.70 -3.33 10.04
CA ILE A 347 -3.50 -3.25 10.88
C ILE A 347 -3.57 -4.29 12.00
N ALA A 348 -4.71 -4.40 12.69
CA ALA A 348 -4.90 -5.36 13.78
C ALA A 348 -4.79 -6.82 13.31
N ASP A 349 -5.23 -7.11 12.08
CA ASP A 349 -5.13 -8.45 11.48
C ASP A 349 -3.77 -8.73 10.84
N PHE A 350 -2.94 -7.71 10.64
CA PHE A 350 -1.60 -7.89 10.10
C PHE A 350 -0.71 -8.68 11.05
N ARG A 351 0.11 -9.58 10.50
CA ARG A 351 1.05 -10.42 11.24
C ARG A 351 2.44 -10.21 10.67
N LEU A 352 3.22 -9.33 11.30
CA LEU A 352 4.57 -8.99 10.83
C LEU A 352 5.52 -10.20 10.83
N ALA A 353 5.30 -11.17 11.73
CA ALA A 353 6.04 -12.42 11.78
C ALA A 353 5.64 -13.46 10.71
N GLU A 354 4.58 -13.21 9.94
CA GLU A 354 4.00 -14.15 8.96
C GLU A 354 3.78 -13.48 7.60
N CYS A 355 4.61 -12.48 7.28
CA CYS A 355 4.44 -11.64 6.10
C CYS A 355 5.58 -11.78 5.08
N ALA A 356 6.35 -12.87 5.13
CA ALA A 356 7.35 -13.13 4.11
C ALA A 356 6.67 -13.34 2.74
N PRO A 357 7.29 -12.93 1.62
CA PRO A 357 6.69 -13.12 0.30
C PRO A 357 6.35 -14.60 0.03
N THR A 358 7.22 -15.53 0.40
CA THR A 358 6.97 -16.98 0.26
C THR A 358 5.71 -17.44 0.99
N GLU A 359 5.51 -16.97 2.23
CA GLU A 359 4.34 -17.28 3.04
C GLU A 359 3.07 -16.65 2.44
N ALA A 360 3.17 -15.40 2.01
CA ALA A 360 2.05 -14.63 1.46
C ALA A 360 1.53 -15.17 0.12
N PHE A 361 2.40 -15.72 -0.74
CA PHE A 361 1.97 -16.38 -1.98
C PHE A 361 1.38 -17.76 -1.71
N ALA A 362 2.00 -18.55 -0.81
CA ALA A 362 1.50 -19.86 -0.42
C ALA A 362 0.11 -19.77 0.24
N ALA A 363 -0.10 -18.80 1.12
CA ALA A 363 -1.40 -18.58 1.79
C ALA A 363 -2.54 -18.26 0.81
N ARG A 364 -2.23 -17.79 -0.40
CA ARG A 364 -3.19 -17.51 -1.47
C ARG A 364 -3.24 -18.62 -2.52
N GLY A 365 -2.38 -19.63 -2.43
CA GLY A 365 -2.28 -20.74 -3.38
C GLY A 365 -1.78 -20.31 -4.77
N VAL A 366 -0.94 -19.28 -4.83
CA VAL A 366 -0.40 -18.68 -6.07
C VAL A 366 1.13 -18.75 -6.15
N ASP A 367 1.76 -19.51 -5.25
CA ASP A 367 3.20 -19.74 -5.16
C ASP A 367 3.75 -20.71 -6.22
N ASP A 368 2.89 -21.55 -6.81
CA ASP A 368 3.27 -22.47 -7.89
C ASP A 368 3.49 -21.71 -9.22
N VAL A 369 4.76 -21.57 -9.59
CA VAL A 369 5.20 -20.88 -10.82
C VAL A 369 4.82 -21.61 -12.09
N GLU A 370 4.63 -22.94 -12.06
CA GLU A 370 4.19 -23.69 -13.25
C GLU A 370 2.68 -23.58 -13.41
N ALA A 371 1.94 -23.58 -12.29
CA ALA A 371 0.49 -23.41 -12.30
C ALA A 371 0.04 -21.96 -12.57
N LEU A 372 0.87 -20.95 -12.37
CA LEU A 372 0.57 -19.58 -12.77
C LEU A 372 1.86 -18.92 -13.26
N PRO A 373 2.26 -19.12 -14.52
CA PRO A 373 3.59 -18.75 -15.00
C PRO A 373 3.80 -17.25 -15.14
N ASP A 374 2.75 -16.50 -15.45
CA ASP A 374 2.84 -15.05 -15.59
C ASP A 374 2.36 -14.37 -14.31
N TYR A 375 3.24 -14.17 -13.32
CA TYR A 375 2.94 -13.37 -12.14
C TYR A 375 4.15 -12.53 -11.69
N PRO A 376 4.45 -11.42 -12.39
CA PRO A 376 5.69 -10.66 -12.19
C PRO A 376 5.93 -10.21 -10.74
N PHE A 377 4.89 -9.72 -10.06
CA PHE A 377 5.00 -9.33 -8.65
C PHE A 377 5.48 -10.47 -7.74
N ARG A 378 5.02 -11.71 -8.01
CA ARG A 378 5.51 -12.89 -7.30
C ARG A 378 6.94 -13.21 -7.67
N ASP A 379 7.22 -13.29 -8.96
CA ASP A 379 8.50 -13.79 -9.44
C ASP A 379 9.64 -12.86 -9.00
N ASP A 380 9.45 -11.54 -9.11
CA ASP A 380 10.42 -10.53 -8.65
C ASP A 380 10.56 -10.52 -7.12
N GLY A 381 9.44 -10.67 -6.40
CA GLY A 381 9.45 -10.78 -4.93
C GLY A 381 10.20 -12.03 -4.44
N LEU A 382 9.96 -13.18 -5.08
CA LEU A 382 10.65 -14.44 -4.78
C LEU A 382 12.12 -14.42 -5.20
N LEU A 383 12.47 -13.69 -6.25
CA LEU A 383 13.86 -13.49 -6.67
C LEU A 383 14.65 -12.66 -5.65
N THR A 384 14.07 -11.55 -5.18
CA THR A 384 14.76 -10.62 -4.26
C THR A 384 14.86 -11.16 -2.84
N TRP A 385 13.90 -11.97 -2.40
CA TRP A 385 13.78 -12.40 -1.01
C TRP A 385 14.98 -13.19 -0.46
N PRO A 386 15.52 -14.23 -1.13
CA PRO A 386 16.69 -14.97 -0.63
C PRO A 386 17.94 -14.09 -0.48
N HIS A 387 18.12 -13.10 -1.36
CA HIS A 387 19.25 -12.16 -1.30
C HIS A 387 19.13 -11.23 -0.11
N LEU A 388 17.95 -10.66 0.12
CA LEU A 388 17.70 -9.83 1.29
C LEU A 388 17.90 -10.61 2.60
N ARG A 389 17.39 -11.85 2.67
CA ARG A 389 17.60 -12.72 3.83
C ARG A 389 19.08 -12.99 4.07
N THR A 390 19.84 -13.31 3.03
CA THR A 390 21.29 -13.55 3.15
C THR A 390 22.01 -12.31 3.66
N TRP A 391 21.74 -11.14 3.08
CA TRP A 391 22.31 -9.88 3.51
C TRP A 391 22.04 -9.57 4.98
N VAL A 392 20.78 -9.69 5.42
CA VAL A 392 20.39 -9.46 6.81
C VAL A 392 21.12 -10.42 7.75
N ARG A 393 21.16 -11.71 7.41
CA ARG A 393 21.87 -12.72 8.21
C ARG A 393 23.35 -12.39 8.33
N ASP A 394 24.01 -12.07 7.24
CA ASP A 394 25.44 -11.75 7.23
C ASP A 394 25.75 -10.52 8.09
N TYR A 395 24.92 -9.48 8.01
CA TYR A 395 25.05 -8.30 8.86
C TYR A 395 24.87 -8.65 10.34
N LEU A 396 23.78 -9.36 10.69
CA LEU A 396 23.46 -9.66 12.08
C LEU A 396 24.48 -10.61 12.71
N ARG A 397 25.08 -11.51 11.93
CA ARG A 397 26.08 -12.46 12.43
C ARG A 397 27.36 -11.77 12.92
N LEU A 398 27.61 -10.53 12.51
CA LEU A 398 28.70 -9.71 13.05
C LEU A 398 28.52 -9.37 14.54
N TYR A 399 27.29 -9.43 15.05
CA TYR A 399 26.93 -8.98 16.40
C TYR A 399 26.30 -10.08 17.24
N TYR A 400 25.54 -10.99 16.62
CA TYR A 400 24.85 -12.11 17.28
C TYR A 400 25.53 -13.44 16.89
N PRO A 401 26.55 -13.90 17.64
CA PRO A 401 27.26 -15.15 17.33
C PRO A 401 26.38 -16.39 17.55
N ASP A 402 25.42 -16.31 18.48
CA ASP A 402 24.56 -17.42 18.89
C ASP A 402 23.19 -16.92 19.42
N ASP A 403 22.32 -17.86 19.77
CA ASP A 403 21.00 -17.58 20.33
C ASP A 403 21.06 -16.92 21.72
N ALA A 404 22.13 -17.16 22.49
CA ALA A 404 22.29 -16.55 23.80
C ALA A 404 22.53 -15.03 23.69
N ALA A 405 23.21 -14.56 22.64
CA ALA A 405 23.34 -13.14 22.34
C ALA A 405 22.00 -12.49 22.01
N VAL A 406 21.07 -13.21 21.36
CA VAL A 406 19.71 -12.73 21.07
C VAL A 406 18.90 -12.66 22.38
N GLN A 407 18.94 -13.71 23.19
CA GLN A 407 18.21 -13.79 24.46
C GLN A 407 18.70 -12.78 25.50
N GLY A 408 20.01 -12.47 25.48
CA GLY A 408 20.65 -11.50 26.38
C GLY A 408 20.47 -10.04 25.96
N ASP A 409 19.89 -9.77 24.79
CA ASP A 409 19.68 -8.42 24.28
C ASP A 409 18.40 -7.80 24.87
N SER A 410 18.58 -7.01 25.93
CA SER A 410 17.48 -6.34 26.62
C SER A 410 16.77 -5.28 25.76
N GLU A 411 17.48 -4.67 24.80
CA GLU A 411 16.90 -3.66 23.91
C GLU A 411 16.05 -4.32 22.84
N LEU A 412 16.51 -5.43 22.26
CA LEU A 412 15.72 -6.25 21.35
C LEU A 412 14.43 -6.76 22.02
N ALA A 413 14.52 -7.26 23.26
CA ALA A 413 13.35 -7.70 24.01
C ALA A 413 12.34 -6.55 24.21
N ALA A 414 12.81 -5.37 24.61
CA ALA A 414 11.97 -4.19 24.78
C ALA A 414 11.37 -3.71 23.44
N TRP A 415 12.11 -3.81 22.34
CA TRP A 415 11.64 -3.46 21.01
C TRP A 415 10.49 -4.34 20.55
N VAL A 416 10.63 -5.67 20.68
CA VAL A 416 9.54 -6.61 20.33
C VAL A 416 8.32 -6.42 21.22
N ASP A 417 8.53 -6.18 22.52
CA ASP A 417 7.43 -5.91 23.45
C ASP A 417 6.70 -4.61 23.09
N GLU A 418 7.43 -3.53 22.74
CA GLU A 418 6.84 -2.24 22.38
C GLU A 418 6.09 -2.32 21.04
N LEU A 419 6.61 -3.07 20.07
CA LEU A 419 5.91 -3.32 18.79
C LEU A 419 4.52 -3.93 18.99
N GLY A 420 4.37 -4.84 19.96
CA GLY A 420 3.10 -5.50 20.26
C GLY A 420 2.23 -4.84 21.33
N SER A 421 2.74 -3.82 22.02
CA SER A 421 2.04 -3.18 23.14
C SER A 421 0.82 -2.38 22.68
N LYS A 422 -0.24 -2.36 23.50
CA LYS A 422 -1.43 -1.51 23.29
C LYS A 422 -1.12 -0.01 23.37
N ASP A 423 -0.10 0.35 24.14
CA ASP A 423 0.38 1.74 24.28
C ASP A 423 1.60 2.01 23.38
N GLY A 424 1.95 1.05 22.50
CA GLY A 424 3.06 1.12 21.56
C GLY A 424 2.59 0.84 20.12
N GLY A 425 3.30 -0.05 19.42
CA GLY A 425 3.10 -0.31 18.00
C GLY A 425 1.82 -1.08 17.63
N ARG A 426 1.10 -1.67 18.60
CA ARG A 426 -0.18 -2.38 18.37
C ARG A 426 -0.14 -3.49 17.29
N LEU A 427 1.04 -4.03 16.98
CA LEU A 427 1.19 -5.11 16.02
C LEU A 427 0.98 -6.48 16.70
N ASN A 428 -0.03 -7.20 16.25
CA ASN A 428 -0.40 -8.48 16.84
C ASN A 428 0.51 -9.64 16.37
N GLY A 429 0.56 -10.71 17.17
CA GLY A 429 1.27 -11.96 16.80
C GLY A 429 2.79 -11.93 16.99
N LEU A 430 3.32 -10.94 17.73
CA LEU A 430 4.73 -10.86 18.07
C LEU A 430 5.04 -11.54 19.41
N SER A 431 6.19 -12.20 19.48
CA SER A 431 6.73 -12.79 20.70
C SER A 431 8.24 -12.58 20.75
N ARG A 432 8.79 -12.47 21.96
CA ARG A 432 10.23 -12.23 22.16
C ARG A 432 11.06 -13.29 21.44
N LEU A 433 11.99 -12.82 20.62
CA LEU A 433 12.84 -13.66 19.79
C LEU A 433 13.81 -14.46 20.66
N GLN A 434 13.85 -15.78 20.45
CA GLN A 434 14.71 -16.68 21.22
C GLN A 434 15.92 -17.17 20.43
N THR A 435 15.91 -17.01 19.10
CA THR A 435 16.94 -17.56 18.20
C THR A 435 17.41 -16.52 17.20
N PHE A 436 18.64 -16.68 16.73
CA PHE A 436 19.22 -15.88 15.65
C PHE A 436 18.38 -15.95 14.38
N ASP A 437 17.87 -17.13 14.04
CA ASP A 437 17.07 -17.33 12.84
C ASP A 437 15.75 -16.54 12.92
N ALA A 438 15.08 -16.53 14.08
CA ALA A 438 13.86 -15.74 14.26
C ALA A 438 14.12 -14.24 14.15
N LEU A 439 15.23 -13.75 14.72
CA LEU A 439 15.66 -12.35 14.59
C LEU A 439 15.92 -11.98 13.13
N ALA A 440 16.76 -12.77 12.44
CA ALA A 440 17.12 -12.49 11.06
C ALA A 440 15.90 -12.51 10.13
N GLU A 441 14.95 -13.42 10.36
CA GLU A 441 13.74 -13.51 9.56
C GLU A 441 12.81 -12.31 9.80
N LEU A 442 12.60 -11.90 11.06
CA LEU A 442 11.78 -10.72 11.38
C LEU A 442 12.37 -9.45 10.75
N VAL A 443 13.68 -9.25 10.85
CA VAL A 443 14.37 -8.09 10.26
C VAL A 443 14.27 -8.12 8.73
N ALA A 444 14.44 -9.28 8.10
CA ALA A 444 14.27 -9.40 6.65
C ALA A 444 12.84 -9.06 6.22
N ARG A 445 11.81 -9.48 6.97
CA ARG A 445 10.41 -9.15 6.69
C ARG A 445 10.14 -7.64 6.76
N ILE A 446 10.70 -6.95 7.76
CA ILE A 446 10.62 -5.49 7.90
C ILE A 446 11.28 -4.80 6.70
N LEU A 447 12.52 -5.19 6.37
CA LEU A 447 13.23 -4.58 5.25
C LEU A 447 12.53 -4.82 3.91
N TYR A 448 11.97 -6.01 3.69
CA TYR A 448 11.20 -6.30 2.49
C TYR A 448 9.97 -5.39 2.41
N ARG A 449 9.31 -5.14 3.55
CA ARG A 449 8.10 -4.31 3.62
C ARG A 449 8.37 -2.86 3.19
N CYS A 450 9.38 -2.23 3.77
CA CYS A 450 9.68 -0.82 3.53
C CYS A 450 10.48 -0.58 2.23
N THR A 451 10.87 -1.62 1.51
CA THR A 451 11.59 -1.50 0.23
C THR A 451 10.79 -2.12 -0.92
N VAL A 452 10.90 -3.44 -1.10
CA VAL A 452 10.33 -4.17 -2.24
C VAL A 452 8.81 -4.06 -2.23
N TYR A 453 8.16 -4.37 -1.10
CA TYR A 453 6.71 -4.36 -1.02
C TYR A 453 6.15 -2.95 -1.25
N HIS A 454 6.57 -1.94 -0.47
CA HIS A 454 6.08 -0.56 -0.64
C HIS A 454 6.25 -0.05 -2.08
N ALA A 455 7.41 -0.29 -2.69
CA ALA A 455 7.66 0.11 -4.07
C ALA A 455 6.63 -0.48 -5.06
N SER A 456 6.22 -1.74 -4.86
CA SER A 456 5.22 -2.41 -5.70
C SER A 456 3.80 -1.86 -5.58
N PHE A 457 3.47 -1.09 -4.54
CA PHE A 457 2.16 -0.41 -4.40
C PHE A 457 2.22 1.08 -4.70
N ASN A 458 3.40 1.69 -4.58
CA ASN A 458 3.55 3.13 -4.74
C ASN A 458 3.97 3.55 -6.17
N TYR A 459 4.78 2.75 -6.87
CA TYR A 459 5.35 3.10 -8.18
C TYR A 459 4.79 2.28 -9.34
N THR A 460 3.51 1.91 -9.26
CA THR A 460 2.86 1.05 -10.26
C THR A 460 2.69 1.83 -11.56
N SER A 461 3.33 1.39 -12.64
CA SER A 461 3.30 2.06 -13.97
C SER A 461 3.08 1.08 -15.11
#